data_AF-A0A6S6SEU5-F1
#
_entry.id   AF-A0A6S6SEU5-F1
#
_cell.length_a   1.000
_cell.length_b   1.000
_cell.length_c   1.000
_cell.angle_alpha   90.00
_cell.angle_beta   90.00
_cell.angle_gamma   90.00
#
_symmetry.space_group_name_H-M   'P 1'
#
loop_
_entity.id
_entity.type
_entity.pdbx_description
1 polymer ?
#
loop_
_entity_poly.entity_id
_entity_poly.type
_entity_poly.pdbx_seq_one_letter_code
_entity_poly.pdbx_strand_id
1 'polypeptide(L)'
;MIDFPSFIQGIVLIFSVVAFILIIRYFRSPAVTARLSQEHRALALLVSLVAMTVITLILWMKISAWKDPDHQANSSNTVALNKLDEKEFDYVSRVHEPLALTYKQLEVNIESIKKLQQRIDNLRHHHPNHATLLDAMKTDFQGEHVEQQTLLNDLGLEIRNAIIQSETQSSTFVERKFYERASHYQHLATRAQNRLKVKFNRTATLLEKHLTIAKKNLQRSNTQRRKDLNPQDFSAHATKTIHTFIEAQDPTTASELGQIVAEIEKAKSKKNHLHTRSLNEPALKIPLEKTKKLWEDAEKKGQELWWDIMFAGEAAYIAKQFNIPERNPAYRNIIRSLKSETPEKAGAMKRTIFAAEQSFKEYKHY
;
A
#
# COMPACT_ATOMS: atom_id res chain seq x y z
N MET A 1 14.13 4.25 -26.92
CA MET A 1 15.31 4.40 -26.04
C MET A 1 15.60 3.01 -25.52
N ILE A 2 16.75 2.40 -25.86
CA ILE A 2 17.06 1.05 -25.36
C ILE A 2 17.40 1.17 -23.88
N ASP A 3 16.59 0.51 -23.06
CA ASP A 3 16.73 0.38 -21.63
C ASP A 3 18.05 -0.35 -21.29
N PHE A 4 18.83 0.22 -20.36
CA PHE A 4 20.17 -0.24 -19.98
C PHE A 4 20.27 -1.75 -19.67
N PRO A 5 19.28 -2.40 -19.04
CA PRO A 5 19.27 -3.86 -18.85
C PRO A 5 19.15 -4.64 -20.17
N SER A 6 18.32 -4.16 -21.11
CA SER A 6 18.16 -4.76 -22.45
C SER A 6 19.43 -4.60 -23.29
N PHE A 7 20.18 -3.50 -23.09
CA PHE A 7 21.52 -3.31 -23.67
C PHE A 7 22.55 -4.31 -23.13
N ILE A 8 22.61 -4.52 -21.81
CA ILE A 8 23.51 -5.52 -21.19
C ILE A 8 23.15 -6.95 -21.60
N GLN A 9 21.86 -7.28 -21.72
CA GLN A 9 21.41 -8.59 -22.23
C GLN A 9 21.91 -8.85 -23.66
N GLY A 10 21.83 -7.83 -24.53
CA GLY A 10 22.39 -7.91 -25.88
C GLY A 10 23.90 -8.18 -25.87
N ILE A 11 24.64 -7.49 -25.00
CA ILE A 11 26.10 -7.68 -24.83
C ILE A 11 26.42 -9.12 -24.39
N VAL A 12 25.74 -9.65 -23.38
CA VAL A 12 25.99 -11.02 -22.87
C VAL A 12 25.69 -12.07 -23.92
N LEU A 13 24.64 -11.90 -24.72
CA LEU A 13 24.31 -12.80 -25.81
C LEU A 13 25.40 -12.79 -26.89
N ILE A 14 25.88 -11.60 -27.27
CA ILE A 14 27.00 -11.46 -28.22
C ILE A 14 28.27 -12.14 -27.70
N PHE A 15 28.66 -11.88 -26.45
CA PHE A 15 29.84 -12.52 -25.84
C PHE A 15 29.70 -14.04 -25.76
N SER A 16 28.51 -14.56 -25.48
CA SER A 16 28.24 -16.00 -25.42
C SER A 16 28.38 -16.67 -26.80
N VAL A 17 27.87 -16.02 -27.85
CA VAL A 17 28.04 -16.51 -29.23
C VAL A 17 29.50 -16.47 -29.67
N VAL A 18 30.22 -15.38 -29.35
CA VAL A 18 31.66 -15.26 -29.66
C VAL A 18 32.47 -16.32 -28.92
N ALA A 19 32.22 -16.54 -27.62
CA ALA A 19 32.87 -17.57 -26.83
C ALA A 19 32.61 -18.97 -27.41
N PHE A 20 31.39 -19.26 -27.85
CA PHE A 20 31.04 -20.54 -28.48
C PHE A 20 31.81 -20.77 -29.79
N ILE A 21 31.90 -19.75 -30.65
CA ILE A 21 32.67 -19.80 -31.89
C ILE A 21 34.15 -20.05 -31.60
N LEU A 22 34.72 -19.39 -30.59
CA LEU A 22 36.11 -19.57 -30.18
C LEU A 22 36.38 -20.99 -29.64
N ILE A 23 35.46 -21.56 -28.86
CA ILE A 23 35.55 -22.95 -28.37
C ILE A 23 35.55 -23.93 -29.54
N ILE A 24 34.62 -23.79 -30.49
CA ILE A 24 34.59 -24.65 -31.69
C ILE A 24 35.89 -24.52 -32.48
N ARG A 25 36.38 -23.29 -32.67
CA ARG A 25 37.61 -23.02 -33.41
C ARG A 25 38.84 -23.62 -32.72
N TYR A 26 38.89 -23.59 -31.39
CA TYR A 26 39.95 -24.21 -30.59
C TYR A 26 39.98 -25.74 -30.76
N PHE A 27 38.83 -26.40 -30.67
CA PHE A 27 38.73 -27.86 -30.84
C PHE A 27 38.91 -28.34 -32.29
N ARG A 28 38.74 -27.44 -33.27
CA ARG A 28 39.07 -27.68 -34.69
C ARG A 28 40.51 -27.31 -35.04
N SER A 29 41.30 -26.78 -34.10
CA SER A 29 42.67 -26.36 -34.39
C SER A 29 43.60 -27.57 -34.60
N PRO A 30 44.59 -27.47 -35.52
CA PRO A 30 45.52 -28.56 -35.83
C PRO A 30 46.24 -29.12 -34.59
N ALA A 31 46.52 -28.24 -33.62
CA ALA A 31 47.22 -28.56 -32.37
C ALA A 31 46.41 -29.49 -31.45
N VAL A 32 45.08 -29.37 -31.44
CA VAL A 32 44.17 -30.20 -30.62
C VAL A 32 43.80 -31.48 -31.37
N THR A 33 43.61 -31.40 -32.69
CA THR A 33 43.28 -32.56 -33.53
C THR A 33 44.39 -33.61 -33.61
N ALA A 34 45.65 -33.21 -33.43
CA ALA A 34 46.80 -34.12 -33.40
C ALA A 34 46.98 -34.84 -32.04
N ARG A 35 46.36 -34.34 -30.96
CA ARG A 35 46.60 -34.81 -29.58
C ARG A 35 45.47 -35.64 -28.98
N LEU A 36 44.23 -35.49 -29.47
CA LEU A 36 43.05 -36.15 -28.90
C LEU A 36 42.37 -37.04 -29.95
N SER A 37 41.95 -38.25 -29.57
CA SER A 37 41.10 -39.08 -30.44
C SER A 37 39.74 -38.42 -30.68
N GLN A 38 39.05 -38.82 -31.75
CA GLN A 38 37.80 -38.18 -32.20
C GLN A 38 36.70 -38.23 -31.13
N GLU A 39 36.63 -39.32 -30.36
CA GLU A 39 35.66 -39.50 -29.27
C GLU A 39 35.90 -38.55 -28.10
N HIS A 40 37.17 -38.34 -27.71
CA HIS A 40 37.52 -37.44 -26.61
C HIS A 40 37.29 -35.97 -26.98
N ARG A 41 37.43 -35.62 -28.27
CA ARG A 41 37.05 -34.29 -28.78
C ARG A 41 35.55 -34.04 -28.73
N ALA A 42 34.75 -35.04 -29.11
CA ALA A 42 33.30 -34.95 -29.06
C ALA A 42 32.81 -34.79 -27.60
N LEU A 43 33.36 -35.57 -26.68
CA LEU A 43 33.02 -35.49 -25.25
C LEU A 43 33.43 -34.14 -24.63
N ALA A 44 34.63 -33.64 -24.92
CA ALA A 44 35.09 -32.34 -24.43
C ALA A 44 34.24 -31.17 -24.97
N LEU A 45 33.82 -31.22 -26.24
CA LEU A 45 32.89 -30.24 -26.81
C LEU A 45 31.53 -30.28 -26.13
N LEU A 46 31.01 -31.47 -25.82
CA LEU A 46 29.72 -31.65 -25.16
C LEU A 46 29.76 -31.11 -23.72
N VAL A 47 30.82 -31.42 -22.96
CA VAL A 47 31.03 -30.87 -21.61
C VAL A 47 31.16 -29.34 -21.64
N SER A 48 31.89 -28.80 -22.62
CA SER A 48 32.06 -27.35 -22.79
C SER A 48 30.75 -26.64 -23.14
N LEU A 49 29.91 -27.28 -23.97
CA LEU A 49 28.57 -26.79 -24.32
C LEU A 49 27.68 -26.75 -23.07
N VAL A 50 27.66 -27.83 -22.28
CA VAL A 50 26.87 -27.91 -21.05
C VAL A 50 27.33 -26.85 -20.05
N ALA A 51 28.63 -26.72 -19.81
CA ALA A 51 29.18 -25.70 -18.91
C ALA A 51 28.82 -24.27 -19.37
N MET A 52 28.92 -23.98 -20.67
CA MET A 52 28.50 -22.70 -21.24
C MET A 52 27.01 -22.44 -21.03
N THR A 53 26.14 -23.42 -21.27
CA THR A 53 24.69 -23.25 -21.06
C THR A 53 24.33 -23.00 -19.60
N VAL A 54 25.02 -23.65 -18.65
CA VAL A 54 24.82 -23.42 -17.22
C VAL A 54 25.27 -22.02 -16.82
N ILE A 55 26.44 -21.58 -17.30
CA ILE A 55 26.98 -20.24 -17.00
C ILE A 55 26.08 -19.14 -17.58
N THR A 56 25.59 -19.29 -18.82
CA THR A 56 24.68 -18.32 -19.44
C THR A 56 23.34 -18.29 -18.74
N LEU A 57 22.80 -19.43 -18.30
CA LEU A 57 21.57 -19.49 -17.50
C LEU A 57 21.72 -18.75 -16.16
N ILE A 58 22.83 -18.95 -15.45
CA ILE A 58 23.12 -18.27 -14.18
C ILE A 58 23.25 -16.76 -14.38
N LEU A 59 23.96 -16.33 -15.43
CA LEU A 59 24.08 -14.91 -15.77
C LEU A 59 22.72 -14.31 -16.15
N TRP A 60 21.89 -15.05 -16.88
CA TRP A 60 20.54 -14.63 -17.25
C TRP A 60 19.63 -14.47 -16.02
N MET A 61 19.70 -15.39 -15.05
CA MET A 61 19.00 -15.27 -13.77
C MET A 61 19.46 -14.03 -12.96
N LYS A 62 20.76 -13.73 -12.96
CA LYS A 62 21.28 -12.54 -12.26
C LYS A 62 20.88 -11.22 -12.93
N ILE A 63 20.85 -11.18 -14.26
CA ILE A 63 20.49 -9.96 -15.01
C ILE A 63 18.98 -9.74 -15.03
N SER A 64 18.17 -10.79 -15.09
CA SER A 64 16.71 -10.68 -14.94
C SER A 64 16.31 -10.17 -13.56
N ALA A 65 17.04 -10.56 -12.50
CA ALA A 65 16.86 -10.00 -11.16
C ALA A 65 17.17 -8.48 -11.05
N TRP A 66 17.89 -7.89 -12.01
CA TRP A 66 18.16 -6.44 -12.06
C TRP A 66 17.09 -5.65 -12.82
N LYS A 67 16.28 -6.31 -13.66
CA LYS A 67 15.34 -5.64 -14.57
C LYS A 67 14.08 -5.10 -13.86
N ASP A 68 13.88 -5.44 -12.59
CA ASP A 68 12.66 -5.09 -11.86
C ASP A 68 12.89 -4.71 -10.39
N PRO A 69 13.04 -3.41 -10.08
CA PRO A 69 12.79 -2.90 -8.74
C PRO A 69 11.31 -3.05 -8.34
N ASP A 70 10.40 -2.97 -9.32
CA ASP A 70 8.95 -3.01 -9.10
C ASP A 70 8.37 -4.44 -9.06
N HIS A 71 9.01 -5.42 -9.71
CA HIS A 71 8.70 -6.83 -9.42
C HIS A 71 9.34 -7.37 -8.14
N GLN A 72 10.33 -6.75 -7.48
CA GLN A 72 10.63 -7.16 -6.09
C GLN A 72 9.46 -6.85 -5.13
N ALA A 73 8.63 -5.85 -5.44
CA ALA A 73 7.40 -5.57 -4.70
C ALA A 73 6.27 -6.56 -5.04
N ASN A 74 6.15 -7.03 -6.29
CA ASN A 74 5.01 -7.86 -6.76
C ASN A 74 5.33 -9.35 -7.05
N SER A 75 6.60 -9.76 -7.11
CA SER A 75 7.08 -11.17 -7.08
C SER A 75 7.32 -11.68 -5.66
N SER A 76 6.83 -10.93 -4.66
CA SER A 76 6.54 -11.42 -3.31
C SER A 76 5.32 -12.38 -3.27
N ASN A 77 4.77 -12.73 -4.44
CA ASN A 77 3.95 -13.92 -4.59
C ASN A 77 4.88 -15.16 -4.56
N THR A 78 4.99 -15.71 -3.35
CA THR A 78 5.66 -16.96 -2.98
C THR A 78 7.19 -16.94 -3.09
N VAL A 79 7.86 -16.07 -2.32
CA VAL A 79 8.91 -16.67 -1.45
C VAL A 79 8.11 -17.57 -0.53
N ALA A 80 8.04 -18.87 -0.85
CA ALA A 80 7.42 -19.83 0.03
C ALA A 80 7.99 -19.52 1.42
N LEU A 81 7.12 -19.26 2.38
CA LEU A 81 7.52 -19.23 3.78
C LEU A 81 8.26 -20.55 3.96
N ASN A 82 9.59 -20.50 4.06
CA ASN A 82 10.43 -21.65 4.32
C ASN A 82 10.25 -22.00 5.79
N LYS A 83 9.00 -22.30 6.15
CA LYS A 83 8.59 -22.73 7.47
C LYS A 83 9.45 -23.92 7.81
N LEU A 84 9.85 -23.95 9.07
CA LEU A 84 10.44 -25.17 9.59
C LEU A 84 9.39 -26.27 9.50
N ASP A 85 9.81 -27.44 9.02
CA ASP A 85 9.00 -28.63 9.24
C ASP A 85 9.00 -29.00 10.73
N GLU A 86 8.17 -29.98 11.13
CA GLU A 86 8.02 -30.37 12.52
C GLU A 86 9.35 -30.86 13.13
N LYS A 87 10.19 -31.56 12.35
CA LYS A 87 11.49 -32.06 12.80
C LYS A 87 12.49 -30.94 12.98
N GLU A 88 12.51 -29.99 12.06
CA GLU A 88 13.34 -28.80 12.10
C GLU A 88 12.97 -27.93 13.32
N PHE A 89 11.68 -27.76 13.59
CA PHE A 89 11.20 -27.03 14.76
C PHE A 89 11.54 -27.73 16.09
N ASP A 90 11.38 -29.05 16.15
CA ASP A 90 11.70 -29.86 17.32
C ASP A 90 13.20 -29.82 17.65
N TYR A 91 14.06 -29.88 16.61
CA TYR A 91 15.50 -29.73 16.77
C TYR A 91 15.85 -28.40 17.44
N VAL A 92 15.33 -27.28 16.94
CA VAL A 92 15.59 -25.96 17.53
C VAL A 92 15.02 -25.83 18.92
N SER A 93 13.84 -26.39 19.17
CA SER A 93 13.20 -26.35 20.48
C SER A 93 14.02 -27.09 21.52
N ARG A 94 14.60 -28.24 21.14
CA ARG A 94 15.47 -29.03 22.02
C ARG A 94 16.80 -28.35 22.30
N VAL A 95 17.44 -27.77 21.27
CA VAL A 95 18.78 -27.17 21.42
C VAL A 95 18.71 -25.77 22.02
N HIS A 96 17.72 -24.96 21.62
CA HIS A 96 17.60 -23.56 22.04
C HIS A 96 16.13 -23.07 22.02
N GLU A 97 15.33 -23.49 23.00
CA GLU A 97 13.90 -23.14 23.12
C GLU A 97 13.56 -21.64 22.91
N PRO A 98 14.30 -20.66 23.48
CA PRO A 98 14.00 -19.24 23.24
C PRO A 98 14.03 -18.82 21.76
N LEU A 99 14.88 -19.45 20.95
CA LEU A 99 14.96 -19.18 19.53
C LEU A 99 13.73 -19.72 18.81
N ALA A 100 13.26 -20.93 19.18
CA ALA A 100 12.07 -21.54 18.61
C ALA A 100 10.81 -20.67 18.83
N LEU A 101 10.67 -20.10 20.03
CA LEU A 101 9.58 -19.14 20.33
C LEU A 101 9.69 -17.87 19.47
N THR A 102 10.90 -17.31 19.37
CA THR A 102 11.15 -16.10 18.60
C THR A 102 10.92 -16.32 17.10
N TYR A 103 11.25 -17.52 16.58
CA TYR A 103 10.96 -17.94 15.20
C TYR A 103 9.46 -17.94 14.91
N LYS A 104 8.65 -18.59 15.75
CA LYS A 104 7.18 -18.58 15.61
C LYS A 104 6.62 -17.16 15.61
N GLN A 105 7.11 -16.30 16.50
CA GLN A 105 6.68 -14.91 16.56
C GLN A 105 7.08 -14.13 15.28
N LEU A 106 8.24 -14.43 14.69
CA LEU A 106 8.68 -13.84 13.43
C LEU A 106 7.75 -14.24 12.27
N GLU A 107 7.36 -15.51 12.18
CA GLU A 107 6.37 -15.98 11.19
C GLU A 107 5.02 -15.27 11.34
N VAL A 108 4.51 -15.17 12.57
CA VAL A 108 3.26 -14.47 12.87
C VAL A 108 3.34 -13.00 12.47
N ASN A 109 4.47 -12.34 12.72
CA ASN A 109 4.68 -10.95 12.37
C ASN A 109 4.70 -10.75 10.84
N ILE A 110 5.42 -11.58 10.09
CA ILE A 110 5.49 -11.51 8.62
C ILE A 110 4.09 -11.62 8.01
N GLU A 111 3.31 -12.63 8.43
CA GLU A 111 1.95 -12.82 7.95
C GLU A 111 1.04 -11.64 8.33
N SER A 112 1.21 -11.10 9.54
CA SER A 112 0.47 -9.92 9.99
C SER A 112 0.81 -8.68 9.16
N ILE A 113 2.09 -8.46 8.83
CA ILE A 113 2.54 -7.35 7.98
C ILE A 113 1.97 -7.51 6.56
N LYS A 114 1.99 -8.72 6.00
CA LYS A 114 1.43 -9.00 4.68
C LYS A 114 -0.07 -8.68 4.62
N LYS A 115 -0.85 -9.14 5.60
CA LYS A 115 -2.28 -8.80 5.72
C LYS A 115 -2.50 -7.29 5.87
N LEU A 116 -1.64 -6.61 6.62
CA LEU A 116 -1.70 -5.16 6.78
C LEU A 116 -1.44 -4.42 5.46
N GLN A 117 -0.47 -4.86 4.66
CA GLN A 117 -0.19 -4.29 3.34
C GLN A 117 -1.37 -4.47 2.38
N GLN A 118 -1.97 -5.66 2.34
CA GLN A 118 -3.17 -5.91 1.55
C GLN A 118 -4.32 -5.00 1.96
N ARG A 119 -4.49 -4.79 3.28
CA ARG A 119 -5.49 -3.85 3.81
C ARG A 119 -5.19 -2.41 3.39
N ILE A 120 -3.93 -1.99 3.45
CA ILE A 120 -3.51 -0.66 3.00
C ILE A 120 -3.81 -0.47 1.51
N ASP A 121 -3.53 -1.46 0.67
CA ASP A 121 -3.79 -1.41 -0.77
C ASP A 121 -5.29 -1.30 -1.09
N ASN A 122 -6.10 -2.09 -0.40
CA ASN A 122 -7.55 -2.02 -0.52
C ASN A 122 -8.08 -0.63 -0.11
N LEU A 123 -7.61 -0.12 1.04
CA LEU A 123 -7.98 1.23 1.49
C LEU A 123 -7.54 2.29 0.50
N ARG A 124 -6.32 2.21 -0.02
CA ARG A 124 -5.77 3.18 -0.97
C ARG A 124 -6.58 3.23 -2.26
N HIS A 125 -7.01 2.08 -2.76
CA HIS A 125 -7.82 1.99 -3.96
C HIS A 125 -9.18 2.66 -3.79
N HIS A 126 -9.82 2.48 -2.62
CA HIS A 126 -11.16 3.02 -2.37
C HIS A 126 -11.16 4.45 -1.81
N HIS A 127 -10.09 4.87 -1.12
CA HIS A 127 -10.01 6.10 -0.34
C HIS A 127 -8.83 6.99 -0.79
N PRO A 128 -8.85 7.53 -2.02
CA PRO A 128 -7.70 8.21 -2.59
C PRO A 128 -7.36 9.55 -1.91
N ASN A 129 -8.31 10.17 -1.21
CA ASN A 129 -8.09 11.41 -0.45
C ASN A 129 -7.11 11.23 0.72
N HIS A 130 -6.80 9.99 1.09
CA HIS A 130 -5.78 9.62 2.07
C HIS A 130 -4.65 8.75 1.48
N ALA A 131 -4.49 8.74 0.15
CA ALA A 131 -3.48 7.92 -0.53
C ALA A 131 -2.05 8.20 -0.03
N THR A 132 -1.66 9.47 0.15
CA THR A 132 -0.32 9.83 0.63
C THR A 132 0.00 9.26 2.02
N LEU A 133 -1.00 9.26 2.92
CA LEU A 133 -0.90 8.65 4.24
C LEU A 133 -0.71 7.13 4.12
N LEU A 134 -1.55 6.50 3.31
CA LEU A 134 -1.56 5.05 3.10
C LEU A 134 -0.27 4.58 2.41
N ASP A 135 0.26 5.34 1.45
CA ASP A 135 1.53 5.07 0.76
C ASP A 135 2.74 5.18 1.71
N ALA A 136 2.75 6.20 2.57
CA ALA A 136 3.78 6.32 3.60
C ALA A 136 3.75 5.13 4.57
N MET A 137 2.55 4.69 5.00
CA MET A 137 2.39 3.50 5.83
C MET A 137 2.85 2.22 5.12
N LYS A 138 2.43 2.04 3.85
CA LYS A 138 2.79 0.87 3.05
C LYS A 138 4.30 0.73 2.95
N THR A 139 4.98 1.82 2.59
CA THR A 139 6.43 1.87 2.46
C THR A 139 7.13 1.51 3.76
N ASP A 140 6.65 2.04 4.89
CA ASP A 140 7.20 1.74 6.21
C ASP A 140 7.09 0.24 6.57
N PHE A 141 5.99 -0.42 6.23
CA PHE A 141 5.78 -1.85 6.48
C PHE A 141 6.44 -2.76 5.45
N GLN A 142 6.63 -2.30 4.21
CA GLN A 142 7.30 -3.07 3.15
C GLN A 142 8.77 -3.32 3.47
N GLY A 143 9.51 -2.31 3.95
CA GLY A 143 10.87 -2.52 4.41
C GLY A 143 10.95 -3.55 5.55
N GLU A 144 10.03 -3.47 6.52
CA GLU A 144 10.00 -4.39 7.66
C GLU A 144 9.65 -5.83 7.25
N HIS A 145 8.72 -6.01 6.31
CA HIS A 145 8.40 -7.33 5.75
C HIS A 145 9.63 -7.99 5.11
N VAL A 146 10.35 -7.25 4.26
CA VAL A 146 11.54 -7.77 3.56
C VAL A 146 12.64 -8.14 4.57
N GLU A 147 12.91 -7.26 5.53
CA GLU A 147 13.94 -7.53 6.54
C GLU A 147 13.61 -8.74 7.42
N GLN A 148 12.35 -8.88 7.87
CA GLN A 148 11.94 -10.03 8.69
C GLN A 148 11.91 -11.33 7.88
N GLN A 149 11.49 -11.28 6.62
CA GLN A 149 11.49 -12.44 5.75
C GLN A 149 12.91 -12.95 5.47
N THR A 150 13.86 -12.05 5.21
CA THR A 150 15.28 -12.40 5.04
C THR A 150 15.82 -13.06 6.30
N LEU A 151 15.56 -12.47 7.46
CA LEU A 151 15.99 -13.04 8.74
C LEU A 151 15.40 -14.43 9.00
N LEU A 152 14.11 -14.65 8.67
CA LEU A 152 13.46 -15.95 8.80
C LEU A 152 14.12 -17.00 7.89
N ASN A 153 14.43 -16.62 6.64
CA ASN A 153 15.07 -17.50 5.67
C ASN A 153 16.50 -17.86 6.08
N ASP A 154 17.30 -16.89 6.50
CA ASP A 154 18.68 -17.10 6.97
C ASP A 154 18.70 -18.04 8.18
N LEU A 155 17.78 -17.81 9.13
CA LEU A 155 17.62 -18.68 10.29
C LEU A 155 17.22 -20.10 9.89
N GLY A 156 16.26 -20.25 8.97
CA GLY A 156 15.84 -21.56 8.45
C GLY A 156 16.99 -22.32 7.77
N LEU A 157 17.84 -21.63 7.02
CA LEU A 157 19.04 -22.23 6.41
C LEU A 157 20.04 -22.69 7.46
N GLU A 158 20.32 -21.89 8.49
CA GLU A 158 21.23 -22.29 9.57
C GLU A 158 20.74 -23.51 10.35
N ILE A 159 19.43 -23.60 10.58
CA ILE A 159 18.83 -24.77 11.24
C ILE A 159 19.02 -26.03 10.40
N ARG A 160 18.69 -25.98 9.11
CA ARG A 160 18.89 -27.10 8.18
C ARG A 160 20.35 -27.53 8.09
N ASN A 161 21.26 -26.55 7.99
CA ASN A 161 22.69 -26.82 7.97
C ASN A 161 23.16 -27.50 9.25
N ALA A 162 22.66 -27.09 10.41
CA ALA A 162 22.99 -27.72 11.69
C ALA A 162 22.46 -29.17 11.76
N ILE A 163 21.25 -29.42 11.29
CA ILE A 163 20.67 -30.76 11.23
C ILE A 163 21.51 -31.66 10.31
N ILE A 164 21.84 -31.22 9.10
CA ILE A 164 22.68 -31.98 8.14
C ILE A 164 24.08 -32.23 8.73
N GLN A 165 24.66 -31.24 9.42
CA GLN A 165 25.96 -31.42 10.09
C GLN A 165 25.88 -32.43 11.23
N SER A 166 24.76 -32.50 11.94
CA SER A 166 24.56 -33.47 13.02
C SER A 166 24.49 -34.93 12.53
N GLU A 167 24.19 -35.14 11.24
CA GLU A 167 24.22 -36.47 10.59
C GLU A 167 25.65 -36.93 10.26
N THR A 168 26.59 -36.00 10.08
CA THR A 168 27.96 -36.28 9.60
C THR A 168 29.05 -35.99 10.63
N GLN A 169 28.73 -35.28 11.71
CA GLN A 169 29.65 -34.89 12.78
C GLN A 169 29.08 -35.28 14.14
N SER A 170 29.90 -35.16 15.21
CA SER A 170 29.40 -35.38 16.57
C SER A 170 28.24 -34.44 16.90
N SER A 171 27.07 -35.01 17.17
CA SER A 171 25.84 -34.25 17.49
C SER A 171 26.06 -33.26 18.64
N THR A 172 26.79 -33.63 19.69
CA THR A 172 27.08 -32.73 20.82
C THR A 172 27.94 -31.52 20.44
N PHE A 173 28.86 -31.69 19.49
CA PHE A 173 29.69 -30.60 18.99
C PHE A 173 28.88 -29.64 18.10
N VAL A 174 28.04 -30.19 17.23
CA VAL A 174 27.18 -29.41 16.33
C VAL A 174 26.14 -28.64 17.13
N GLU A 175 25.47 -29.27 18.09
CA GLU A 175 24.48 -28.61 18.96
C GLU A 175 25.11 -27.46 19.74
N ARG A 176 26.33 -27.61 20.27
CA ARG A 176 27.05 -26.53 20.97
C ARG A 176 27.35 -25.34 20.05
N LYS A 177 27.84 -25.59 18.84
CA LYS A 177 28.09 -24.53 17.84
C LYS A 177 26.81 -23.85 17.39
N PHE A 178 25.76 -24.65 17.19
CA PHE A 178 24.45 -24.12 16.81
C PHE A 178 23.88 -23.25 17.94
N TYR A 179 24.02 -23.65 19.21
CA TYR A 179 23.57 -22.86 20.36
C TYR A 179 24.17 -21.44 20.38
N GLU A 180 25.48 -21.31 20.12
CA GLU A 180 26.15 -20.00 20.04
C GLU A 180 25.58 -19.12 18.92
N ARG A 181 25.37 -19.70 17.73
CA ARG A 181 24.74 -18.99 16.61
C ARG A 181 23.27 -18.68 16.88
N ALA A 182 22.55 -19.60 17.53
CA ALA A 182 21.14 -19.48 17.85
C ALA A 182 20.88 -18.28 18.77
N SER A 183 21.74 -18.04 19.75
CA SER A 183 21.69 -16.85 20.61
C SER A 183 21.82 -15.55 19.79
N HIS A 184 22.71 -15.52 18.80
CA HIS A 184 22.84 -14.38 17.89
C HIS A 184 21.55 -14.13 17.08
N TYR A 185 21.00 -15.18 16.45
CA TYR A 185 19.74 -15.06 15.69
C TYR A 185 18.55 -14.69 16.57
N GLN A 186 18.48 -15.20 17.80
CA GLN A 186 17.46 -14.82 18.77
C GLN A 186 17.54 -13.31 19.04
N HIS A 187 18.75 -12.77 19.23
CA HIS A 187 18.94 -11.35 19.48
C HIS A 187 18.55 -10.49 18.26
N LEU A 188 18.86 -10.94 17.04
CA LEU A 188 18.42 -10.26 15.80
C LEU A 188 16.89 -10.28 15.66
N ALA A 189 16.25 -11.42 15.91
CA ALA A 189 14.81 -11.55 15.79
C ALA A 189 14.06 -10.76 16.86
N THR A 190 14.56 -10.74 18.10
CA THR A 190 14.03 -9.86 19.16
C THR A 190 14.17 -8.39 18.79
N ARG A 191 15.30 -7.99 18.19
CA ARG A 191 15.49 -6.61 17.69
C ARG A 191 14.49 -6.27 16.58
N ALA A 192 14.23 -7.19 15.65
CA ALA A 192 13.23 -7.01 14.60
C ALA A 192 11.82 -6.82 15.19
N GLN A 193 11.43 -7.63 16.17
CA GLN A 193 10.14 -7.48 16.89
C GLN A 193 10.01 -6.10 17.56
N ASN A 194 11.06 -5.63 18.23
CA ASN A 194 11.06 -4.31 18.86
C ASN A 194 10.94 -3.18 17.82
N ARG A 195 11.62 -3.28 16.68
CA ARG A 195 11.50 -2.31 15.58
C ARG A 195 10.09 -2.28 15.00
N LEU A 196 9.46 -3.44 14.80
CA LEU A 196 8.07 -3.54 14.36
C LEU A 196 7.11 -2.85 15.34
N LYS A 197 7.28 -3.07 16.65
CA LYS A 197 6.49 -2.38 17.69
C LYS A 197 6.65 -0.86 17.62
N VAL A 198 7.87 -0.37 17.41
CA VAL A 198 8.15 1.07 17.22
C VAL A 198 7.44 1.60 15.96
N LYS A 199 7.48 0.85 14.85
CA LYS A 199 6.76 1.22 13.61
C LYS A 199 5.26 1.31 13.83
N PHE A 200 4.64 0.34 14.50
CA PHE A 200 3.21 0.41 14.84
C PHE A 200 2.85 1.64 15.67
N ASN A 201 3.68 1.99 16.67
CA ASN A 201 3.47 3.21 17.46
C ASN A 201 3.58 4.47 16.59
N ARG A 202 4.57 4.54 15.69
CA ARG A 202 4.73 5.66 14.75
C ARG A 202 3.53 5.80 13.81
N THR A 203 3.03 4.69 13.28
CA THR A 203 1.82 4.63 12.45
C THR A 203 0.60 5.14 13.22
N ALA A 204 0.44 4.78 14.50
CA ALA A 204 -0.62 5.28 15.35
C ALA A 204 -0.52 6.82 15.53
N THR A 205 0.67 7.34 15.84
CA THR A 205 0.90 8.80 15.95
C THR A 205 0.61 9.53 14.64
N LEU A 206 0.97 8.94 13.50
CA LEU A 206 0.68 9.50 12.17
C LEU A 206 -0.84 9.57 11.93
N LEU A 207 -1.58 8.52 12.27
CA LEU A 207 -3.05 8.50 12.21
C LEU A 207 -3.66 9.56 13.12
N GLU A 208 -3.20 9.70 14.36
CA GLU A 208 -3.68 10.73 15.28
C GLU A 208 -3.48 12.15 14.74
N LYS A 209 -2.33 12.41 14.11
CA LYS A 209 -2.06 13.68 13.44
C LYS A 209 -3.04 13.91 12.28
N HIS A 210 -3.32 12.87 11.49
CA HIS A 210 -4.30 12.95 10.41
C HIS A 210 -5.73 13.20 10.92
N LEU A 211 -6.17 12.49 11.96
CA LEU A 211 -7.44 12.73 12.64
C LEU A 211 -7.55 14.17 13.15
N THR A 212 -6.46 14.71 13.69
CA THR A 212 -6.42 16.09 14.16
C THR A 212 -6.53 17.10 13.01
N ILE A 213 -5.90 16.83 11.87
CA ILE A 213 -6.02 17.68 10.67
C ILE A 213 -7.44 17.62 10.12
N ALA A 214 -8.02 16.42 10.01
CA ALA A 214 -9.38 16.23 9.53
C ALA A 214 -10.40 16.94 10.43
N LYS A 215 -10.22 16.84 11.76
CA LYS A 215 -11.02 17.59 12.74
C LYS A 215 -10.91 19.09 12.51
N LYS A 216 -9.69 19.62 12.38
CA LYS A 216 -9.47 21.06 12.15
C LYS A 216 -10.14 21.54 10.87
N ASN A 217 -10.15 20.73 9.81
CA ASN A 217 -10.84 21.07 8.56
C ASN A 217 -12.36 21.08 8.78
N LEU A 218 -12.90 20.06 9.45
CA LEU A 218 -14.32 19.99 9.77
C LEU A 218 -14.82 21.22 10.55
N GLN A 219 -14.06 21.65 11.57
CA GLN A 219 -14.41 22.77 12.44
C GLN A 219 -14.18 24.16 11.83
N ARG A 220 -13.44 24.26 10.72
CA ARG A 220 -13.15 25.56 10.11
C ARG A 220 -14.27 25.98 9.18
N SER A 221 -14.71 27.23 9.33
CA SER A 221 -15.58 27.91 8.40
C SER A 221 -14.74 28.54 7.27
N ASN A 222 -14.96 28.08 6.04
CA ASN A 222 -14.69 28.74 4.75
C ASN A 222 -13.27 28.74 4.11
N THR A 223 -13.32 28.31 2.84
CA THR A 223 -12.60 28.70 1.60
C THR A 223 -11.09 28.77 1.50
N GLN A 224 -10.32 29.00 2.57
CA GLN A 224 -8.89 29.34 2.39
C GLN A 224 -7.98 28.16 1.99
N ARG A 225 -8.43 26.90 2.13
CA ARG A 225 -7.51 25.74 2.16
C ARG A 225 -7.57 24.74 0.99
N ARG A 226 -8.54 24.85 0.07
CA ARG A 226 -8.60 23.93 -1.09
C ARG A 226 -7.39 24.06 -2.03
N LYS A 227 -6.50 25.05 -1.86
CA LYS A 227 -5.25 25.12 -2.62
C LYS A 227 -4.19 24.10 -2.17
N ASP A 228 -4.25 23.61 -0.93
CA ASP A 228 -3.22 22.71 -0.37
C ASP A 228 -3.63 21.22 -0.43
N LEU A 229 -4.92 20.95 -0.57
CA LEU A 229 -5.48 19.61 -0.72
C LEU A 229 -6.06 19.53 -2.13
N ASN A 230 -5.42 18.79 -3.03
CA ASN A 230 -5.95 18.53 -4.36
C ASN A 230 -7.08 17.49 -4.20
N PRO A 231 -8.34 17.91 -3.98
CA PRO A 231 -9.38 17.01 -3.48
C PRO A 231 -9.80 16.12 -4.64
N GLN A 232 -9.68 14.81 -4.46
CA GLN A 232 -10.25 13.86 -5.41
C GLN A 232 -11.72 13.63 -5.06
N ASP A 233 -12.55 13.47 -6.10
CA ASP A 233 -13.94 13.10 -5.91
C ASP A 233 -14.03 11.75 -5.19
N PHE A 234 -14.91 11.66 -4.19
CA PHE A 234 -15.14 10.40 -3.50
C PHE A 234 -15.83 9.43 -4.47
N SER A 235 -15.28 8.22 -4.60
CA SER A 235 -15.94 7.15 -5.34
C SER A 235 -17.31 6.82 -4.72
N ALA A 236 -18.22 6.24 -5.51
CA ALA A 236 -19.51 5.76 -4.99
C ALA A 236 -19.32 4.74 -3.86
N HIS A 237 -18.29 3.89 -3.98
CA HIS A 237 -17.91 2.94 -2.93
C HIS A 237 -17.48 3.66 -1.64
N ALA A 238 -16.53 4.60 -1.74
CA ALA A 238 -16.08 5.38 -0.58
C ALA A 238 -17.25 6.10 0.09
N THR A 239 -18.10 6.73 -0.70
CA THR A 239 -19.29 7.44 -0.21
C THR A 239 -20.20 6.52 0.59
N LYS A 240 -20.54 5.35 0.04
CA LYS A 240 -21.37 4.36 0.73
C LYS A 240 -20.72 3.85 2.02
N THR A 241 -19.44 3.51 1.97
CA THR A 241 -18.70 2.97 3.12
C THR A 241 -18.58 3.99 4.25
N ILE A 242 -18.27 5.25 3.93
CA ILE A 242 -18.18 6.34 4.90
C ILE A 242 -19.55 6.65 5.49
N HIS A 243 -20.60 6.72 4.67
CA HIS A 243 -21.96 6.95 5.16
C HIS A 243 -22.41 5.84 6.12
N THR A 244 -22.21 4.57 5.74
CA THR A 244 -22.53 3.41 6.58
C THR A 244 -21.74 3.44 7.90
N PHE A 245 -20.45 3.85 7.83
CA PHE A 245 -19.63 4.03 9.02
C PHE A 245 -20.19 5.13 9.94
N ILE A 246 -20.53 6.31 9.39
CA ILE A 246 -21.11 7.41 10.16
C ILE A 246 -22.45 7.00 10.78
N GLU A 247 -23.31 6.31 10.02
CA GLU A 247 -24.60 5.81 10.48
C GLU A 247 -24.46 4.85 11.66
N ALA A 248 -23.47 3.95 11.61
CA ALA A 248 -23.16 3.05 12.71
C ALA A 248 -22.62 3.78 13.97
N GLN A 249 -22.04 4.98 13.82
CA GLN A 249 -21.61 5.80 14.96
C GLN A 249 -22.75 6.66 15.53
N ASP A 250 -23.53 7.29 14.65
CA ASP A 250 -24.65 8.17 15.01
C ASP A 250 -25.62 8.33 13.80
N PRO A 251 -26.82 7.70 13.85
CA PRO A 251 -27.78 7.76 12.74
C PRO A 251 -28.25 9.19 12.40
N THR A 252 -28.34 10.07 13.41
CA THR A 252 -28.72 11.47 13.22
C THR A 252 -27.69 12.20 12.36
N THR A 253 -26.40 12.02 12.64
CA THR A 253 -25.30 12.59 11.84
C THR A 253 -25.36 12.12 10.39
N ALA A 254 -25.63 10.84 10.16
CA ALA A 254 -25.80 10.30 8.80
C ALA A 254 -27.02 10.90 8.09
N SER A 255 -28.14 11.06 8.80
CA SER A 255 -29.33 11.73 8.25
C SER A 255 -29.05 13.17 7.84
N GLU A 256 -28.36 13.96 8.67
CA GLU A 256 -27.99 15.35 8.35
C GLU A 256 -27.02 15.43 7.16
N LEU A 257 -26.08 14.48 7.04
CA LEU A 257 -25.24 14.36 5.85
C LEU A 257 -26.09 14.07 4.59
N GLY A 258 -27.07 13.17 4.68
CA GLY A 258 -28.02 12.89 3.60
C GLY A 258 -28.85 14.13 3.21
N GLN A 259 -29.24 14.96 4.18
CA GLN A 259 -29.93 16.22 3.91
C GLN A 259 -29.05 17.22 3.17
N ILE A 260 -27.77 17.34 3.51
CA ILE A 260 -26.82 18.18 2.75
C ILE A 260 -26.76 17.73 1.29
N VAL A 261 -26.68 16.43 1.02
CA VAL A 261 -26.68 15.87 -0.34
C VAL A 261 -27.96 16.24 -1.09
N ALA A 262 -29.13 16.08 -0.45
CA ALA A 262 -30.41 16.44 -1.05
C ALA A 262 -30.49 17.93 -1.41
N GLU A 263 -29.97 18.81 -0.55
CA GLU A 263 -29.93 20.26 -0.80
C GLU A 263 -28.94 20.64 -1.92
N ILE A 264 -27.81 19.94 -2.07
CA ILE A 264 -26.89 20.11 -3.20
C ILE A 264 -27.59 19.76 -4.52
N GLU A 265 -28.29 18.61 -4.58
CA GLU A 265 -29.01 18.19 -5.77
C GLU A 265 -30.15 19.15 -6.12
N LYS A 266 -30.84 19.68 -5.11
CA LYS A 266 -31.85 20.73 -5.29
C LYS A 266 -31.24 21.99 -5.90
N ALA A 267 -30.09 22.45 -5.39
CA ALA A 267 -29.41 23.61 -5.92
C ALA A 267 -28.97 23.42 -7.38
N LYS A 268 -28.38 22.26 -7.69
CA LYS A 268 -27.97 21.87 -9.04
C LYS A 268 -29.16 21.82 -10.01
N SER A 269 -30.27 21.21 -9.59
CA SER A 269 -31.51 21.14 -10.38
C SER A 269 -32.07 22.53 -10.68
N LYS A 270 -32.14 23.42 -9.67
CA LYS A 270 -32.62 24.79 -9.85
C LYS A 270 -31.71 25.64 -10.72
N LYS A 271 -30.39 25.53 -10.56
CA LYS A 271 -29.39 26.16 -11.43
C LYS A 271 -29.61 25.77 -12.89
N ASN A 272 -29.77 24.48 -13.17
CA ASN A 272 -30.00 23.97 -14.52
C ASN A 272 -31.34 24.46 -15.10
N HIS A 273 -32.41 24.45 -14.31
CA HIS A 273 -33.71 24.97 -14.73
C HIS A 273 -33.64 26.46 -15.12
N LEU A 274 -32.95 27.28 -14.32
CA LEU A 274 -32.74 28.70 -14.61
C LEU A 274 -31.90 28.91 -15.88
N HIS A 275 -30.86 28.10 -16.07
CA HIS A 275 -30.06 28.13 -17.29
C HIS A 275 -30.92 27.82 -18.53
N THR A 276 -31.68 26.72 -18.52
CA THR A 276 -32.58 26.37 -19.62
C THR A 276 -33.62 27.47 -19.88
N ARG A 277 -34.20 28.06 -18.84
CA ARG A 277 -35.17 29.15 -19.00
C ARG A 277 -34.56 30.41 -19.61
N SER A 278 -33.33 30.76 -19.20
CA SER A 278 -32.60 31.91 -19.77
C SER A 278 -32.25 31.74 -21.26
N LEU A 279 -32.13 30.50 -21.73
CA LEU A 279 -31.92 30.19 -23.15
C LEU A 279 -33.22 30.31 -23.96
N ASN A 280 -34.34 29.87 -23.38
CA ASN A 280 -35.65 29.89 -24.03
C ASN A 280 -36.29 31.29 -24.04
N GLU A 281 -35.96 32.15 -23.07
CA GLU A 281 -36.51 33.50 -22.92
C GLU A 281 -35.38 34.54 -22.78
N PRO A 282 -34.79 35.02 -23.90
CA PRO A 282 -33.61 35.92 -23.86
C PRO A 282 -33.84 37.23 -23.09
N ALA A 283 -35.08 37.72 -23.04
CA ALA A 283 -35.46 38.91 -22.29
C ALA A 283 -35.27 38.74 -20.77
N LEU A 284 -35.35 37.51 -20.26
CA LEU A 284 -35.16 37.20 -18.83
C LEU A 284 -33.71 36.86 -18.47
N LYS A 285 -32.77 36.89 -19.43
CA LYS A 285 -31.38 36.46 -19.21
C LYS A 285 -30.69 37.23 -18.08
N ILE A 286 -30.75 38.57 -18.10
CA ILE A 286 -30.12 39.43 -17.08
C ILE A 286 -30.72 39.20 -15.68
N PRO A 287 -32.06 39.24 -15.48
CA PRO A 287 -32.64 39.00 -14.16
C PRO A 287 -32.44 37.56 -13.64
N LEU A 288 -32.45 36.55 -14.52
CA LEU A 288 -32.24 35.15 -14.12
C LEU A 288 -30.78 34.85 -13.76
N GLU A 289 -29.80 35.56 -14.32
CA GLU A 289 -28.38 35.31 -14.05
C GLU A 289 -28.02 35.58 -12.58
N LYS A 290 -28.60 36.61 -11.96
CA LYS A 290 -28.40 36.89 -10.52
C LYS A 290 -28.89 35.73 -9.65
N THR A 291 -30.09 35.22 -9.94
CA THR A 291 -30.67 34.10 -9.20
C THR A 291 -29.89 32.81 -9.45
N LYS A 292 -29.50 32.55 -10.69
CA LYS A 292 -28.66 31.40 -11.08
C LYS A 292 -27.35 31.39 -10.31
N LYS A 293 -26.68 32.54 -10.19
CA LYS A 293 -25.45 32.68 -9.41
C LYS A 293 -25.64 32.32 -7.93
N LEU A 294 -26.75 32.70 -7.31
CA LEU A 294 -27.05 32.30 -5.93
C LEU A 294 -27.22 30.78 -5.77
N TRP A 295 -27.86 30.11 -6.75
CA TRP A 295 -27.98 28.66 -6.76
C TRP A 295 -26.64 27.96 -7.03
N GLU A 296 -25.79 28.54 -7.87
CA GLU A 296 -24.42 28.06 -8.10
C GLU A 296 -23.55 28.20 -6.85
N ASP A 297 -23.61 29.35 -6.16
CA ASP A 297 -22.91 29.58 -4.90
C ASP A 297 -23.43 28.62 -3.81
N ALA A 298 -24.74 28.33 -3.78
CA ALA A 298 -25.34 27.36 -2.87
C ALA A 298 -24.86 25.93 -3.15
N GLU A 299 -24.83 25.50 -4.41
CA GLU A 299 -24.29 24.19 -4.81
C GLU A 299 -22.82 24.05 -4.40
N LYS A 300 -21.99 25.05 -4.72
CA LYS A 300 -20.56 25.04 -4.40
C LYS A 300 -20.32 24.99 -2.90
N LYS A 301 -21.02 25.82 -2.12
CA LYS A 301 -20.93 25.80 -0.65
C LYS A 301 -21.39 24.46 -0.09
N GLY A 302 -22.48 23.89 -0.60
CA GLY A 302 -22.94 22.56 -0.20
C GLY A 302 -21.89 21.48 -0.46
N GLN A 303 -21.28 21.47 -1.64
CA GLN A 303 -20.18 20.55 -1.97
C GLN A 303 -18.97 20.71 -1.06
N GLU A 304 -18.63 21.94 -0.66
CA GLU A 304 -17.56 22.21 0.30
C GLU A 304 -17.87 21.61 1.67
N LEU A 305 -19.07 21.86 2.20
CA LEU A 305 -19.51 21.32 3.50
C LEU A 305 -19.56 19.79 3.50
N TRP A 306 -20.14 19.20 2.45
CA TRP A 306 -20.18 17.75 2.26
C TRP A 306 -18.77 17.15 2.23
N TRP A 307 -17.85 17.77 1.49
CA TRP A 307 -16.48 17.29 1.38
C TRP A 307 -15.75 17.30 2.73
N ASP A 308 -15.91 18.35 3.55
CA ASP A 308 -15.30 18.42 4.89
C ASP A 308 -15.78 17.26 5.79
N ILE A 309 -17.09 16.98 5.76
CA ILE A 309 -17.71 15.91 6.55
C ILE A 309 -17.21 14.56 6.04
N MET A 310 -17.18 14.36 4.74
CA MET A 310 -16.72 13.11 4.11
C MET A 310 -15.24 12.85 4.36
N PHE A 311 -14.39 13.88 4.27
CA PHE A 311 -12.97 13.77 4.56
C PHE A 311 -12.72 13.42 6.04
N ALA A 312 -13.46 14.04 6.95
CA ALA A 312 -13.42 13.70 8.38
C ALA A 312 -13.93 12.28 8.67
N GLY A 313 -15.02 11.88 8.01
CA GLY A 313 -15.59 10.53 8.09
C GLY A 313 -14.60 9.48 7.57
N GLU A 314 -13.94 9.74 6.45
CA GLU A 314 -12.92 8.86 5.87
C GLU A 314 -11.71 8.70 6.79
N ALA A 315 -11.21 9.79 7.37
CA ALA A 315 -10.10 9.74 8.32
C ALA A 315 -10.44 8.88 9.55
N ALA A 316 -11.65 9.03 10.09
CA ALA A 316 -12.15 8.23 11.21
C ALA A 316 -12.34 6.76 10.81
N TYR A 317 -12.89 6.49 9.63
CA TYR A 317 -13.03 5.14 9.08
C TYR A 317 -11.67 4.44 8.93
N ILE A 318 -10.69 5.11 8.31
CA ILE A 318 -9.33 4.59 8.17
C ILE A 318 -8.73 4.29 9.54
N ALA A 319 -8.81 5.21 10.50
CA ALA A 319 -8.32 4.97 11.85
C ALA A 319 -8.96 3.74 12.52
N LYS A 320 -10.26 3.51 12.31
CA LYS A 320 -10.95 2.31 12.78
C LYS A 320 -10.41 1.04 12.11
N GLN A 321 -10.10 1.07 10.81
CA GLN A 321 -9.51 -0.06 10.08
C GLN A 321 -8.09 -0.42 10.57
N PHE A 322 -7.36 0.54 11.12
CA PHE A 322 -6.07 0.31 11.79
C PHE A 322 -6.20 0.02 13.30
N ASN A 323 -7.40 -0.28 13.80
CA ASN A 323 -7.67 -0.61 15.20
C ASN A 323 -7.20 0.47 16.20
N ILE A 324 -7.25 1.76 15.82
CA ILE A 324 -7.04 2.83 16.79
C ILE A 324 -8.11 2.70 17.89
N PRO A 325 -7.72 2.62 19.17
CA PRO A 325 -8.67 2.37 20.25
C PRO A 325 -9.76 3.45 20.31
N GLU A 326 -11.00 3.08 20.60
CA GLU A 326 -12.09 4.05 20.75
C GLU A 326 -11.86 5.02 21.91
N ARG A 327 -11.05 4.63 22.89
CA ARG A 327 -10.63 5.51 23.99
C ARG A 327 -9.55 6.51 23.57
N ASN A 328 -8.96 6.38 22.39
CA ASN A 328 -7.97 7.31 21.87
C ASN A 328 -8.56 8.73 21.79
N PRO A 329 -7.89 9.75 22.36
CA PRO A 329 -8.41 11.12 22.36
C PRO A 329 -8.64 11.70 20.97
N ALA A 330 -7.75 11.45 20.00
CA ALA A 330 -7.89 11.97 18.64
C ALA A 330 -9.13 11.35 17.95
N TYR A 331 -9.31 10.04 18.11
CA TYR A 331 -10.49 9.32 17.60
C TYR A 331 -11.80 9.83 18.22
N ARG A 332 -11.89 9.90 19.55
CA ARG A 332 -13.10 10.43 20.22
C ARG A 332 -13.41 11.85 19.81
N ASN A 333 -12.39 12.68 19.64
CA ASN A 333 -12.56 14.06 19.27
C ASN A 333 -13.06 14.24 17.85
N ILE A 334 -12.60 13.44 16.87
CA ILE A 334 -13.14 13.51 15.51
C ILE A 334 -14.59 13.03 15.46
N ILE A 335 -14.94 11.95 16.17
CA ILE A 335 -16.33 11.44 16.22
C ILE A 335 -17.25 12.45 16.87
N ARG A 336 -16.82 13.09 17.98
CA ARG A 336 -17.58 14.16 18.62
C ARG A 336 -17.78 15.35 17.68
N SER A 337 -16.73 15.77 16.97
CA SER A 337 -16.83 16.86 16.00
C SER A 337 -17.72 16.50 14.82
N LEU A 338 -17.70 15.27 14.30
CA LEU A 338 -18.66 14.83 13.28
C LEU A 338 -20.11 15.00 13.78
N LYS A 339 -20.38 14.61 15.03
CA LYS A 339 -21.70 14.72 15.65
C LYS A 339 -22.16 16.15 15.89
N SER A 340 -21.25 17.06 16.28
CA SER A 340 -21.62 18.46 16.56
C SER A 340 -21.64 19.35 15.33
N GLU A 341 -20.68 19.18 14.41
CA GLU A 341 -20.46 20.08 13.27
C GLU A 341 -21.36 19.73 12.09
N THR A 342 -21.71 18.45 11.89
CA THR A 342 -22.56 18.04 10.75
C THR A 342 -23.95 18.68 10.80
N PRO A 343 -24.68 18.67 11.93
CA PRO A 343 -25.97 19.36 12.03
C PRO A 343 -25.84 20.88 11.84
N GLU A 344 -24.76 21.49 12.33
CA GLU A 344 -24.52 22.93 12.14
C GLU A 344 -24.33 23.27 10.65
N LYS A 345 -23.51 22.47 9.94
CA LYS A 345 -23.29 22.60 8.50
C LYS A 345 -24.57 22.35 7.70
N ALA A 346 -25.38 21.35 8.09
CA ALA A 346 -26.68 21.09 7.48
C ALA A 346 -27.65 22.29 7.68
N GLY A 347 -27.70 22.86 8.88
CA GLY A 347 -28.46 24.07 9.15
C GLY A 347 -27.97 25.29 8.34
N ALA A 348 -26.66 25.43 8.17
CA ALA A 348 -26.08 26.47 7.32
C ALA A 348 -26.45 26.29 5.84
N MET A 349 -26.47 25.05 5.35
CA MET A 349 -26.90 24.72 3.99
C MET A 349 -28.38 25.07 3.77
N LYS A 350 -29.26 24.66 4.69
CA LYS A 350 -30.70 25.00 4.64
C LYS A 350 -30.93 26.51 4.58
N ARG A 351 -30.20 27.30 5.38
CA ARG A 351 -30.27 28.77 5.34
C ARG A 351 -29.83 29.35 3.98
N THR A 352 -28.77 28.80 3.39
CA THR A 352 -28.29 29.23 2.07
C THR A 352 -29.30 28.90 0.97
N ILE A 353 -29.91 27.72 1.00
CA ILE A 353 -30.98 27.35 0.06
C ILE A 353 -32.21 28.25 0.23
N PHE A 354 -32.65 28.50 1.46
CA PHE A 354 -33.79 29.37 1.73
C PHE A 354 -33.57 30.78 1.17
N ALA A 355 -32.37 31.35 1.31
CA ALA A 355 -32.05 32.65 0.73
C ALA A 355 -32.12 32.64 -0.81
N ALA A 356 -31.63 31.57 -1.46
CA ALA A 356 -31.73 31.42 -2.92
C ALA A 356 -33.19 31.26 -3.39
N GLU A 357 -34.03 30.58 -2.61
CA GLU A 357 -35.46 30.44 -2.89
C GLU A 357 -36.24 31.75 -2.79
N GLN A 358 -35.95 32.57 -1.77
CA GLN A 358 -36.60 33.88 -1.62
C GLN A 358 -36.28 34.80 -2.80
N SER A 359 -35.01 34.83 -3.23
CA SER A 359 -34.61 35.61 -4.40
C SER A 359 -35.34 35.16 -5.67
N PHE A 360 -35.64 33.86 -5.83
CA PHE A 360 -36.40 33.36 -6.98
C PHE A 360 -37.89 33.76 -6.96
N LYS A 361 -38.51 33.82 -5.77
CA LYS A 361 -39.92 34.22 -5.63
C LYS A 361 -40.16 35.67 -6.04
N GLU A 362 -39.22 36.56 -5.72
CA GLU A 362 -39.27 37.96 -6.14
C GLU A 362 -39.32 38.11 -7.68
N TYR A 363 -38.75 37.17 -8.43
CA TYR A 363 -38.80 37.17 -9.90
C TYR A 363 -40.06 36.52 -10.50
N LYS A 364 -40.82 35.71 -9.74
CA LYS A 364 -42.03 35.05 -10.27
C LYS A 364 -43.22 36.02 -10.43
N HIS A 365 -43.08 37.25 -9.93
CA HIS A 365 -44.07 38.33 -10.02
C HIS A 365 -43.78 39.34 -11.15
N TYR A 366 -42.73 39.10 -11.94
CA TYR A 366 -42.46 39.73 -13.23
C TYR A 366 -42.68 38.70 -14.33
#